data_AF-A0A853F2K1-F1
#
_entry.id   AF-A0A853F2K1-F1
#
_cell.length_a   1.000
_cell.length_b   1.000
_cell.length_c   1.000
_cell.angle_alpha   90.00
_cell.angle_beta   90.00
_cell.angle_gamma   90.00
#
_symmetry.space_group_name_H-M   'P 1'
#
loop_
_entity.id
_entity.type
_entity.pdbx_description
1 polymer ?
#
loop_
_entity_poly.entity_id
_entity_poly.type
_entity_poly.pdbx_seq_one_letter_code
_entity_poly.pdbx_strand_id
1 'polypeptide(L)'
;MAIQSPIPFPFSEAVTGFDKSVINISNGAIKTGTDLIASTTPADAGKVYTLTVVPSSDLDVGSNLTVSVSANPAITDSAGNAYSTTAANNEQAIDTKAPVAELSGNMAPNANLTMTFLEAVTINTAGSIVIYDKANSDTLITIDIATA
;
A
#
# COMPACT_ATOMS: atom_id res chain seq x y z
N MET A 1 -2.27 9.18 0.81
CA MET A 1 -1.09 8.31 0.62
C MET A 1 -0.76 7.69 1.97
N ALA A 2 -1.06 6.41 2.16
CA ALA A 2 -0.99 5.77 3.47
C ALA A 2 0.45 5.82 4.02
N ILE A 3 0.56 6.19 5.30
CA ILE A 3 1.75 5.94 6.08
C ILE A 3 2.01 4.43 6.06
N GLN A 4 3.16 4.01 5.50
CA GLN A 4 3.61 2.62 5.51
C GLN A 4 3.83 2.21 6.97
N SER A 5 2.96 1.37 7.51
CA SER A 5 3.10 0.83 8.86
C SER A 5 4.14 -0.30 8.87
N PRO A 6 5.13 -0.29 9.78
CA PRO A 6 6.01 -1.43 9.97
C PRO A 6 5.21 -2.68 10.35
N ILE A 7 5.52 -3.81 9.73
CA ILE A 7 4.91 -5.11 10.03
C ILE A 7 5.72 -5.76 11.16
N PRO A 8 5.08 -6.11 12.30
CA PRO A 8 5.75 -6.81 13.39
C PRO A 8 5.85 -8.31 13.12
N PHE A 9 6.97 -8.90 13.55
CA PHE A 9 7.23 -10.33 13.57
C PHE A 9 7.52 -10.75 15.02
N PRO A 10 6.50 -11.21 15.77
CA PRO A 10 6.66 -11.64 17.15
C PRO A 10 7.09 -13.11 17.25
N PHE A 11 8.06 -13.35 18.13
CA PHE A 11 8.47 -14.66 18.60
C PHE A 11 8.09 -14.80 20.07
N SER A 12 7.81 -16.03 20.51
CA SER A 12 7.54 -16.33 21.94
C SER A 12 8.78 -16.15 22.83
N GLU A 13 9.97 -16.23 22.22
CA GLU A 13 11.26 -16.13 22.88
C GLU A 13 12.30 -15.49 21.97
N ALA A 14 13.48 -15.20 22.52
CA ALA A 14 14.52 -14.55 21.75
C ALA A 14 15.14 -15.52 20.74
N VAL A 15 15.26 -15.09 19.49
CA VAL A 15 15.82 -15.89 18.39
C VAL A 15 17.07 -15.25 17.81
N THR A 16 17.89 -16.08 17.16
CA THR A 16 19.04 -15.66 16.34
C THR A 16 18.85 -16.15 14.91
N GLY A 17 19.55 -15.55 13.94
CA GLY A 17 19.46 -15.95 12.52
C GLY A 17 18.21 -15.49 11.77
N PHE A 18 17.31 -14.72 12.40
CA PHE A 18 16.19 -14.10 11.70
C PHE A 18 16.65 -12.89 10.87
N ASP A 19 16.52 -12.99 9.55
CA ASP A 19 16.87 -11.93 8.60
C ASP A 19 15.85 -11.84 7.45
N LYS A 20 16.11 -10.95 6.48
CA LYS A 20 15.19 -10.70 5.36
C LYS A 20 15.06 -11.86 4.38
N SER A 21 15.99 -12.83 4.36
CA SER A 21 16.01 -13.92 3.38
C SER A 21 14.86 -14.91 3.54
N VAL A 22 14.24 -14.96 4.72
CA VAL A 22 13.11 -15.84 5.04
C VAL A 22 11.74 -15.19 4.87
N ILE A 23 11.72 -13.90 4.53
CA ILE A 23 10.49 -13.11 4.43
C ILE A 23 10.00 -13.16 2.99
N ASN A 24 8.78 -13.69 2.81
CA ASN A 24 8.12 -13.76 1.52
C ASN A 24 7.01 -12.70 1.47
N ILE A 25 6.96 -11.94 0.38
CA ILE A 25 5.99 -10.85 0.18
C ILE A 25 5.30 -11.06 -1.17
N SER A 26 3.97 -11.06 -1.15
CA SER A 26 3.13 -11.05 -2.35
C SER A 26 2.43 -9.70 -2.47
N ASN A 27 2.31 -9.17 -3.70
CA ASN A 27 1.69 -7.87 -3.99
C ASN A 27 2.35 -6.69 -3.25
N GLY A 28 3.65 -6.78 -3.01
CA GLY A 28 4.46 -5.73 -2.41
C GLY A 28 5.94 -6.08 -2.38
N ALA A 29 6.73 -5.17 -1.82
CA ALA A 29 8.17 -5.34 -1.62
C ALA A 29 8.63 -4.65 -0.33
N ILE A 30 9.81 -5.04 0.17
CA ILE A 30 10.48 -4.33 1.26
C ILE A 30 10.74 -2.89 0.81
N LYS A 31 10.43 -1.91 1.66
CA LYS A 31 10.71 -0.52 1.36
C LYS A 31 12.20 -0.33 1.10
N THR A 32 12.54 0.23 -0.05
CA THR A 32 13.93 0.52 -0.41
C THR A 32 14.62 1.37 0.66
N GLY A 33 15.84 1.00 1.03
CA GLY A 33 16.62 1.67 2.06
C GLY A 33 16.18 1.37 3.50
N THR A 34 15.31 0.37 3.71
CA THR A 34 14.94 -0.10 5.04
C THR A 34 15.48 -1.49 5.34
N ASP A 35 15.82 -1.70 6.60
CA ASP A 35 16.27 -2.97 7.13
C ASP A 35 15.23 -3.56 8.08
N LEU A 36 15.43 -4.83 8.39
CA LEU A 36 14.72 -5.50 9.47
C LEU A 36 15.26 -4.97 10.80
N ILE A 37 14.41 -4.38 11.62
CA ILE A 37 14.80 -3.74 12.87
C ILE A 37 14.33 -4.60 14.04
N ALA A 38 15.27 -5.09 14.85
CA ALA A 38 14.96 -5.74 16.12
C ALA A 38 14.51 -4.70 17.16
N SER A 39 13.50 -5.04 17.96
CA SER A 39 13.06 -4.19 19.07
C SER A 39 14.18 -4.02 20.10
N THR A 40 14.32 -2.79 20.61
CA THR A 40 15.28 -2.44 21.67
C THR A 40 14.62 -2.38 23.06
N THR A 41 13.32 -2.67 23.17
CA THR A 41 12.65 -2.73 24.47
C THR A 41 13.15 -3.97 25.23
N PRO A 42 13.44 -3.87 26.54
CA PRO A 42 13.95 -5.01 27.30
C PRO A 42 13.06 -6.26 27.26
N ALA A 43 11.73 -6.10 27.16
CA ALA A 43 10.78 -7.20 27.11
C ALA A 43 10.78 -7.94 25.76
N ASP A 44 11.09 -7.22 24.66
CA ASP A 44 10.96 -7.71 23.29
C ASP A 44 12.31 -7.87 22.57
N ALA A 45 13.42 -7.62 23.27
CA ALA A 45 14.76 -7.74 22.73
C ALA A 45 14.99 -9.16 22.19
N GLY A 46 15.25 -9.26 20.88
CA GLY A 46 15.39 -10.52 20.16
C GLY A 46 14.09 -11.30 19.92
N LYS A 47 12.93 -10.78 20.36
CA LYS A 47 11.61 -11.40 20.21
C LYS A 47 10.72 -10.71 19.21
N VAL A 48 10.89 -9.40 19.02
CA VAL A 48 10.08 -8.65 18.06
C VAL A 48 11.00 -7.99 17.06
N TYR A 49 10.66 -8.19 15.79
CA TYR A 49 11.33 -7.55 14.67
C TYR A 49 10.29 -6.80 13.86
N THR A 50 10.70 -5.73 13.18
CA THR A 50 9.82 -4.92 12.35
C THR A 50 10.42 -4.70 10.98
N LEU A 51 9.58 -4.74 9.95
CA LEU A 51 9.98 -4.47 8.58
C LEU A 51 8.93 -3.58 7.90
N THR A 52 9.39 -2.58 7.17
CA THR A 52 8.50 -1.73 6.39
C THR A 52 8.36 -2.28 4.98
N VAL A 53 7.12 -2.48 4.55
CA VAL A 53 6.80 -2.96 3.20
C VAL A 53 5.92 -1.96 2.46
N VAL A 54 6.02 -1.96 1.13
CA VAL A 54 5.25 -1.11 0.23
C VAL A 54 4.39 -2.04 -0.63
N PRO A 55 3.06 -1.86 -0.68
CA PRO A 55 2.24 -2.51 -1.69
C PRO A 55 2.72 -2.17 -3.12
N SER A 56 2.60 -3.12 -4.04
CA SER A 56 2.85 -2.84 -5.47
C SER A 56 1.81 -1.84 -6.00
N SER A 57 2.20 -1.06 -7.01
CA SER A 57 1.28 -0.14 -7.70
C SER A 57 0.32 -0.89 -8.62
N ASP A 58 -0.75 -0.20 -9.05
CA ASP A 58 -1.70 -0.67 -10.06
C ASP A 58 -2.41 -1.99 -9.70
N LEU A 59 -2.75 -2.16 -8.43
CA LEU A 59 -3.54 -3.28 -7.95
C LEU A 59 -4.97 -2.84 -7.68
N ASP A 60 -5.92 -3.55 -8.30
CA ASP A 60 -7.36 -3.34 -8.12
C ASP A 60 -7.83 -3.79 -6.71
N VAL A 61 -8.97 -3.24 -6.30
CA VAL A 61 -9.71 -3.67 -5.11
C VAL A 61 -9.92 -5.20 -5.08
N GLY A 62 -9.71 -5.79 -3.91
CA GLY A 62 -9.75 -7.25 -3.72
C GLY A 62 -8.38 -7.92 -3.83
N SER A 63 -7.34 -7.17 -4.15
CA SER A 63 -5.95 -7.60 -3.98
C SER A 63 -5.56 -7.60 -2.49
N ASN A 64 -4.72 -8.56 -2.09
CA ASN A 64 -4.18 -8.63 -0.74
C ASN A 64 -2.64 -8.55 -0.77
N LEU A 65 -2.07 -7.68 0.06
CA LEU A 65 -0.65 -7.73 0.45
C LEU A 65 -0.50 -8.80 1.51
N THR A 66 0.32 -9.82 1.23
CA THR A 66 0.63 -10.89 2.19
C THR A 66 2.11 -10.87 2.52
N VAL A 67 2.42 -10.95 3.82
CA VAL A 67 3.79 -11.09 4.32
C VAL A 67 3.87 -12.31 5.22
N SER A 68 4.77 -13.24 4.88
CA SER A 68 4.96 -14.49 5.60
C SER A 68 6.44 -14.76 5.89
N VAL A 69 6.69 -15.57 6.90
CA VAL A 69 8.03 -16.08 7.23
C VAL A 69 8.03 -17.57 6.98
N SER A 70 8.95 -18.04 6.15
CA SER A 70 9.15 -19.47 5.89
C SER A 70 9.80 -20.16 7.09
N ALA A 71 9.45 -21.42 7.33
CA ALA A 71 10.24 -22.29 8.20
C ALA A 71 11.72 -22.24 7.78
N ASN A 72 12.61 -22.04 8.75
CA ASN A 72 14.05 -22.00 8.50
C ASN A 72 14.83 -22.46 9.75
N PRO A 73 15.59 -23.57 9.65
CA PRO A 73 16.36 -24.10 10.78
C PRO A 73 17.54 -23.22 11.20
N ALA A 74 17.93 -22.22 10.41
CA ALA A 74 18.91 -21.22 10.80
C ALA A 74 18.36 -20.22 11.83
N ILE A 75 17.04 -20.14 11.98
CA ILE A 75 16.40 -19.34 13.03
C ILE A 75 16.25 -20.24 14.26
N THR A 76 16.97 -19.94 15.33
CA THR A 76 16.96 -20.75 16.55
C THR A 76 16.90 -19.90 17.82
N ASP A 77 16.29 -20.44 18.86
CA ASP A 77 16.39 -19.91 20.22
C ASP A 77 17.75 -20.23 20.87
N SER A 78 17.91 -19.87 22.15
CA SER A 78 19.13 -20.16 22.93
C SER A 78 19.32 -21.65 23.27
N ALA A 79 18.25 -22.45 23.19
CA ALA A 79 18.28 -23.90 23.43
C ALA A 79 18.58 -24.69 22.14
N GLY A 80 18.65 -24.02 20.99
CA GLY A 80 18.87 -24.64 19.67
C GLY A 80 17.60 -25.16 19.01
N ASN A 81 16.41 -24.78 19.50
CA ASN A 81 15.15 -25.15 18.86
C ASN A 81 14.95 -24.33 17.58
N ALA A 82 14.76 -25.02 16.46
CA ALA A 82 14.60 -24.43 15.14
C ALA A 82 13.18 -23.91 14.88
N TYR A 83 13.07 -22.78 14.18
CA TYR A 83 11.82 -22.29 13.63
C TYR A 83 11.35 -23.19 12.48
N SER A 84 10.38 -24.06 12.78
CA SER A 84 9.99 -25.18 11.91
C SER A 84 8.64 -25.01 11.21
N THR A 85 7.93 -23.92 11.47
CA THR A 85 6.61 -23.65 10.89
C THR A 85 6.65 -22.41 10.01
N THR A 86 5.88 -22.40 8.93
CA THR A 86 5.66 -21.19 8.13
C THR A 86 4.45 -20.45 8.71
N ALA A 87 4.59 -19.15 8.96
CA ALA A 87 3.50 -18.32 9.46
C ALA A 87 3.21 -17.16 8.50
N ALA A 88 1.92 -16.97 8.16
CA ALA A 88 1.44 -15.71 7.61
C ALA A 88 1.36 -14.71 8.78
N ASN A 89 2.16 -13.65 8.71
CA ASN A 89 2.25 -12.67 9.80
C ASN A 89 1.36 -11.46 9.55
N ASN A 90 1.03 -11.18 8.28
CA ASN A 90 0.18 -10.06 7.94
C ASN A 90 -0.52 -10.28 6.59
N GLU A 91 -1.82 -9.99 6.55
CA GLU A 91 -2.64 -9.92 5.34
C GLU A 91 -3.43 -8.61 5.37
N GLN A 92 -3.24 -7.77 4.35
CA GLN A 92 -3.92 -6.48 4.24
C GLN A 92 -4.58 -6.36 2.88
N ALA A 93 -5.88 -6.06 2.88
CA ALA A 93 -6.58 -5.64 1.67
C ALA A 93 -5.98 -4.32 1.17
N ILE A 94 -5.69 -4.26 -0.12
CA ILE A 94 -5.06 -3.12 -0.76
C ILE A 94 -5.82 -2.72 -2.01
N ASP A 95 -5.78 -1.42 -2.30
CA ASP A 95 -6.19 -0.81 -3.55
C ASP A 95 -5.16 0.30 -3.84
N THR A 96 -4.37 0.09 -4.89
CA THR A 96 -3.26 0.98 -5.26
C THR A 96 -3.36 1.48 -6.70
N LYS A 97 -4.43 1.12 -7.39
CA LYS A 97 -4.72 1.62 -8.72
C LYS A 97 -5.16 3.08 -8.60
N ALA A 98 -4.71 3.90 -9.55
CA ALA A 98 -5.15 5.28 -9.58
C ALA A 98 -6.58 5.37 -10.12
N PRO A 99 -7.41 6.30 -9.62
CA PRO A 99 -8.74 6.54 -10.17
C PRO A 99 -8.65 6.89 -11.65
N VAL A 100 -9.51 6.25 -12.45
CA VAL A 100 -9.69 6.59 -13.87
C VAL A 100 -11.03 7.29 -14.04
N ALA A 101 -10.99 8.42 -14.75
CA ALA A 101 -12.17 9.12 -15.23
C ALA A 101 -12.32 8.89 -16.72
N GLU A 102 -13.53 8.53 -17.15
CA GLU A 102 -13.85 8.43 -18.56
C GLU A 102 -14.83 9.53 -18.96
N LEU A 103 -14.58 10.12 -20.13
CA LEU A 103 -15.53 10.98 -20.82
C LEU A 103 -16.24 10.16 -21.87
N SER A 104 -17.55 9.98 -21.75
CA SER A 104 -18.33 9.23 -22.73
C SER A 104 -19.33 10.13 -23.46
N GLY A 105 -19.52 9.85 -24.75
CA GLY A 105 -20.64 10.34 -25.55
C GLY A 105 -20.28 11.23 -26.75
N ASN A 106 -21.02 11.06 -27.85
CA ASN A 106 -21.22 12.12 -28.83
C ASN A 106 -22.11 13.18 -28.17
N MET A 107 -21.61 14.40 -28.00
CA MET A 107 -22.41 15.50 -27.44
C MET A 107 -23.49 15.90 -28.45
N ALA A 108 -24.69 15.34 -28.30
CA ALA A 108 -25.87 15.84 -29.02
C ALA A 108 -26.20 17.27 -28.53
N PRO A 109 -26.85 18.11 -29.36
CA PRO A 109 -27.32 19.41 -28.91
C PRO A 109 -28.16 19.27 -27.63
N ASN A 110 -27.82 20.04 -26.59
CA ASN A 110 -28.46 20.05 -25.26
C ASN A 110 -28.23 18.81 -24.37
N ALA A 111 -27.28 17.92 -24.70
CA ALA A 111 -26.90 16.84 -23.81
C ALA A 111 -26.04 17.34 -22.63
N ASN A 112 -26.19 16.72 -21.46
CA ASN A 112 -25.31 16.98 -20.32
C ASN A 112 -23.93 16.35 -20.56
N LEU A 113 -22.89 17.01 -20.08
CA LEU A 113 -21.56 16.42 -19.94
C LEU A 113 -21.50 15.65 -18.62
N THR A 114 -21.34 14.34 -18.69
CA THR A 114 -21.20 13.48 -17.51
C THR A 114 -19.80 12.89 -17.46
N MET A 115 -19.09 13.15 -16.37
CA MET A 115 -17.84 12.46 -16.02
C MET A 115 -18.16 11.46 -14.91
N THR A 116 -17.68 10.22 -15.06
CA THR A 116 -17.88 9.18 -14.05
C THR A 116 -16.53 8.57 -13.69
N PHE A 117 -16.24 8.53 -12.40
CA PHE A 117 -15.10 7.79 -11.87
C PHE A 117 -15.51 6.34 -11.65
N LEU A 118 -14.60 5.43 -11.95
CA LEU A 118 -14.84 3.99 -11.83
C LEU A 118 -14.66 3.47 -10.39
N GLU A 119 -14.29 4.36 -9.46
CA GLU A 119 -14.13 4.10 -8.03
C GLU A 119 -14.50 5.34 -7.21
N ALA A 120 -14.58 5.20 -5.90
CA ALA A 120 -14.82 6.32 -5.00
C ALA A 120 -13.62 7.27 -4.97
N VAL A 121 -13.85 8.56 -5.17
CA VAL A 121 -12.78 9.58 -5.22
C VAL A 121 -12.92 10.58 -4.06
N THR A 122 -11.80 10.89 -3.40
CA THR A 122 -11.70 11.96 -2.39
C THR A 122 -10.87 13.13 -2.92
N ILE A 123 -11.37 14.35 -2.77
CA ILE A 123 -10.70 15.56 -3.27
C ILE A 123 -9.94 16.24 -2.14
N ASN A 124 -8.64 15.93 -2.03
CA ASN A 124 -7.78 16.41 -0.96
C ASN A 124 -7.11 17.77 -1.26
N THR A 125 -7.27 18.27 -2.48
CA THR A 125 -6.72 19.57 -2.91
C THR A 125 -7.73 20.26 -3.80
N ALA A 126 -8.00 21.53 -3.50
CA ALA A 126 -8.91 22.33 -4.31
C ALA A 126 -8.35 22.50 -5.74
N GLY A 127 -9.24 22.62 -6.71
CA GLY A 127 -8.90 22.83 -8.12
C GLY A 127 -10.09 23.39 -8.87
N SER A 128 -10.06 23.34 -10.19
CA SER A 128 -11.19 23.77 -11.02
C SER A 128 -11.32 22.92 -12.27
N ILE A 129 -12.54 22.76 -12.77
CA ILE A 129 -12.79 22.36 -14.15
C ILE A 129 -12.89 23.62 -14.99
N VAL A 130 -12.16 23.68 -16.10
CA VAL A 130 -12.13 24.85 -16.98
C VAL A 130 -12.55 24.45 -18.39
N ILE A 131 -13.55 25.16 -18.93
CA ILE A 131 -14.00 25.03 -20.31
C ILE A 131 -13.47 26.24 -21.08
N TYR A 132 -12.76 25.97 -22.17
CA TYR A 132 -12.17 26.99 -23.02
C TYR A 132 -12.90 27.07 -24.36
N ASP A 133 -12.94 28.26 -24.95
CA ASP A 133 -13.23 28.42 -26.36
C ASP A 133 -12.01 27.94 -27.17
N LYS A 134 -12.25 26.95 -28.03
CA LYS A 134 -11.20 26.31 -28.82
C LYS A 134 -10.55 27.24 -29.84
N ALA A 135 -11.24 28.31 -30.26
CA ALA A 135 -10.80 29.21 -31.31
C ALA A 135 -9.75 30.22 -30.81
N ASN A 136 -9.89 30.71 -29.58
CA ASN A 136 -9.04 31.74 -28.97
C ASN A 136 -8.35 31.30 -27.67
N SER A 137 -8.69 30.13 -27.12
CA SER A 137 -8.23 29.63 -25.80
C SER A 137 -8.74 30.44 -24.61
N ASP A 138 -9.79 31.26 -24.78
CA ASP A 138 -10.37 32.02 -23.68
C ASP A 138 -11.17 31.10 -22.75
N THR A 139 -11.08 31.33 -21.44
CA THR A 139 -11.90 30.60 -20.47
C THR A 139 -13.36 31.06 -20.57
N LEU A 140 -14.26 30.12 -20.86
CA LEU A 140 -15.71 30.35 -20.90
C LEU A 140 -16.36 30.10 -19.54
N ILE A 141 -15.99 29.00 -18.90
CA ILE A 141 -16.55 28.57 -17.61
C ILE A 141 -15.42 28.02 -16.76
N THR A 142 -15.41 28.45 -15.51
CA THR A 142 -14.64 27.82 -14.44
C THR A 142 -15.61 27.29 -13.40
N ILE A 143 -15.51 26.01 -13.08
CA ILE A 143 -16.22 25.39 -11.96
C ILE A 143 -15.19 25.12 -10.89
N ASP A 144 -15.26 25.84 -9.79
CA ASP A 144 -14.37 25.62 -8.66
C ASP A 144 -14.75 24.34 -7.93
N ILE A 145 -13.75 23.50 -7.70
CA ILE A 145 -13.84 22.27 -6.95
C ILE A 145 -13.15 22.53 -5.61
N ALA A 146 -13.96 22.65 -4.57
CA ALA A 146 -13.47 22.68 -3.20
C ALA A 146 -13.03 21.27 -2.75
N THR A 147 -12.16 21.21 -1.74
CA THR A 147 -11.87 19.97 -1.03
C THR A 147 -13.13 19.45 -0.35
N ALA A 148 -13.33 18.14 -0.36
CA ALA A 148 -14.45 17.46 0.30
C ALA A 148 -14.00 16.81 1.61
#